data_AF-C3X1S4-F1
#
_entry.id   AF-C3X1S4-F1
#
_cell.length_a   1.000
_cell.length_b   1.000
_cell.length_c   1.000
_cell.angle_alpha   90.00
_cell.angle_beta   90.00
_cell.angle_gamma   90.00
#
_symmetry.space_group_name_H-M   'P 1'
#
loop_
_entity.id
_entity.type
_entity.pdbx_description
1 polymer ?
#
loop_
_entity_poly.entity_id
_entity_poly.type
_entity_poly.pdbx_seq_one_letter_code
_entity_poly.pdbx_strand_id
1 'polypeptide(L)'
;MRPIELRPYQLDAIERLRDGVRGGFKNQILCAPTGAGKTLIGASLIQECRNKGKRAVFVCDRINLIDQTSLRFDEYGIDHGVIQGNHWRTRLYEPIQIASAQTLARRQWPDADLIIIDECHTISETVKKRISNRNSNVVGLTATPFTKGLGKLYDNLVNVTSTQALIDEGFLSGYRIYACKEPDMEGVRVVAGEWEEKETSKRALEVVGDCVKEYLEHCNGKKFICAGVNTAHAEELQRQFMAAGILCANYTYKTSDEERREIVEEFRKPESVYRGLITVTAATKGFDVPDVECIIMARPLRNSLAEHIQLFGRGLRIHPDKKECIVLDHSGNCLRFMDEMQGFFQSGATELDDGKQKTRKKKNPEDIEDKYMTCPTCKALHAASPFCPNCGHEYPKRKSDVVHRAGTLQELIASGARQELTVELWPQIVRYALLHKDAAKAEKFALAMFRNITGTWPLKKFYDTEPAPEVTDQVGRKIKHLNIRYAKAMQKRRAA
;
A
#
# COMPACT_ATOMS: atom_id res chain seq x y z
N MET A 1 -12.30 33.91 5.32
CA MET A 1 -11.13 33.07 5.68
C MET A 1 -11.61 31.94 6.55
N ARG A 2 -11.20 30.72 6.25
CA ARG A 2 -11.44 29.52 7.04
C ARG A 2 -10.19 29.24 7.88
N PRO A 3 -10.29 29.07 9.21
CA PRO A 3 -9.13 28.72 10.02
C PRO A 3 -8.58 27.35 9.62
N ILE A 4 -7.25 27.20 9.68
CA ILE A 4 -6.59 25.89 9.55
C ILE A 4 -6.84 25.13 10.85
N GLU A 5 -7.76 24.18 10.81
CA GLU A 5 -8.05 23.27 11.92
C GLU A 5 -7.44 21.90 11.62
N LEU A 6 -6.44 21.52 12.41
CA LEU A 6 -5.75 20.24 12.26
C LEU A 6 -6.34 19.19 13.20
N ARG A 7 -6.46 17.97 12.69
CA ARG A 7 -6.84 16.79 13.49
C ARG A 7 -5.67 16.33 14.36
N PRO A 8 -5.92 15.58 15.46
CA PRO A 8 -4.87 15.10 16.36
C PRO A 8 -3.73 14.36 15.64
N TYR A 9 -4.03 13.45 14.71
CA TYR A 9 -3.00 12.73 13.95
C TYR A 9 -2.18 13.64 13.02
N GLN A 10 -2.74 14.77 12.58
CA GLN A 10 -2.04 15.75 11.75
C GLN A 10 -1.08 16.58 12.60
N LEU A 11 -1.49 16.97 13.81
CA LEU A 11 -0.66 17.67 14.78
C LEU A 11 0.53 16.81 15.21
N ASP A 12 0.28 15.54 15.55
CA ASP A 12 1.32 14.58 15.91
C ASP A 12 2.35 14.40 14.78
N ALA A 13 1.89 14.30 13.53
CA ALA A 13 2.79 14.22 12.38
C ALA A 13 3.65 15.48 12.20
N ILE A 14 3.10 16.67 12.47
CA ILE A 14 3.86 17.92 12.44
C ILE A 14 4.90 17.97 13.56
N GLU A 15 4.57 17.52 14.78
CA GLU A 15 5.55 17.41 15.87
C GLU A 15 6.68 16.43 15.52
N ARG A 16 6.37 15.27 14.93
CA ARG A 16 7.40 14.32 14.47
C ARG A 16 8.31 14.92 13.38
N LEU A 17 7.78 15.74 12.48
CA LEU A 17 8.62 16.50 11.54
C LEU A 17 9.51 17.53 12.27
N ARG A 18 8.98 18.23 13.29
CA ARG A 18 9.75 19.19 14.10
C ARG A 18 10.85 18.49 14.89
N ASP A 19 10.58 17.33 15.48
CA ASP A 19 11.58 16.48 16.13
C ASP A 19 12.67 16.06 15.15
N GLY A 20 12.28 15.73 13.91
CA GLY A 20 13.26 15.45 12.88
C GLY A 20 14.16 16.65 12.56
N VAL A 21 13.61 17.87 12.51
CA VAL A 21 14.41 19.10 12.35
C VAL A 21 15.33 19.31 13.56
N ARG A 22 14.84 19.11 14.79
CA ARG A 22 15.64 19.18 16.03
C ARG A 22 16.78 18.15 16.03
N GLY A 23 16.53 16.97 15.46
CA GLY A 23 17.51 15.90 15.24
C GLY A 23 18.49 16.15 14.09
N GLY A 24 18.38 17.28 13.38
CA GLY A 24 19.29 17.66 12.31
C GLY A 24 18.90 17.18 10.91
N PHE A 25 17.76 16.50 10.73
CA PHE A 25 17.28 16.12 9.41
C PHE A 25 16.85 17.35 8.61
N LYS A 26 17.34 17.46 7.39
CA LYS A 26 17.03 18.58 6.48
C LYS A 26 15.94 18.23 5.49
N ASN A 27 15.99 17.02 4.94
CA ASN A 27 15.04 16.57 3.92
C ASN A 27 14.19 15.45 4.49
N GLN A 28 12.93 15.75 4.78
CA GLN A 28 12.01 14.82 5.40
C GLN A 28 10.83 14.52 4.48
N ILE A 29 10.30 13.31 4.54
CA ILE A 29 9.07 12.94 3.85
C ILE A 29 7.94 12.87 4.85
N LEU A 30 6.83 13.51 4.52
CA LEU A 30 5.54 13.31 5.13
C LEU A 30 4.71 12.38 4.24
N CYS A 31 4.65 11.10 4.63
CA CYS A 31 3.82 10.12 3.96
C CYS A 31 2.39 10.21 4.52
N ALA A 32 1.46 10.72 3.73
CA ALA A 32 0.06 10.80 4.11
C ALA A 32 -0.83 10.10 3.08
N PRO A 33 -1.64 9.10 3.49
CA PRO A 33 -2.62 8.45 2.64
C PRO A 33 -3.57 9.43 1.93
N THR A 34 -4.29 8.94 0.93
CA THR A 34 -5.36 9.73 0.31
C THR A 34 -6.42 10.08 1.36
N GLY A 35 -6.88 11.33 1.35
CA GLY A 35 -7.83 11.83 2.36
C GLY A 35 -7.22 12.27 3.69
N ALA A 36 -5.95 11.98 3.99
CA ALA A 36 -5.31 12.36 5.25
C ALA A 36 -5.08 13.88 5.43
N GLY A 37 -5.29 14.68 4.38
CA GLY A 37 -5.13 16.15 4.42
C GLY A 37 -3.72 16.66 4.11
N LYS A 38 -2.98 16.03 3.17
CA LYS A 38 -1.63 16.46 2.76
C LYS A 38 -1.49 17.97 2.53
N THR A 39 -2.35 18.53 1.69
CA THR A 39 -2.32 19.96 1.34
C THR A 39 -2.62 20.86 2.55
N LEU A 40 -3.53 20.42 3.44
CA LEU A 40 -3.83 21.14 4.70
C LEU A 40 -2.60 21.18 5.62
N ILE A 41 -1.90 20.06 5.78
CA ILE A 41 -0.67 19.99 6.58
C ILE A 41 0.42 20.88 5.97
N GLY A 42 0.62 20.81 4.66
CA GLY A 42 1.58 21.66 3.95
C GLY A 42 1.27 23.16 4.09
N ALA A 43 0.01 23.54 3.98
CA ALA A 43 -0.45 24.92 4.20
C ALA A 43 -0.21 25.37 5.66
N SER A 44 -0.47 24.49 6.65
CA SER A 44 -0.20 24.79 8.05
C SER A 44 1.27 25.07 8.32
N LEU A 45 2.17 24.22 7.81
CA LEU A 45 3.62 24.41 7.95
C LEU A 45 4.09 25.72 7.33
N ILE A 46 3.52 26.09 6.18
CA ILE A 46 3.81 27.37 5.51
C ILE A 46 3.28 28.56 6.29
N GLN A 47 2.07 28.47 6.83
CA GLN A 47 1.48 29.54 7.65
C GLN A 47 2.33 29.78 8.92
N GLU A 48 2.80 28.71 9.56
CA GLU A 48 3.72 28.83 10.70
C GLU A 48 5.09 29.40 10.31
N CYS A 49 5.59 29.07 9.12
CA CYS A 49 6.81 29.65 8.57
C CYS A 49 6.64 31.16 8.38
N ARG A 50 5.51 31.57 7.76
CA ARG A 50 5.14 32.97 7.55
C ARG A 50 5.02 33.73 8.87
N ASN A 51 4.37 33.14 9.88
CA ASN A 51 4.21 33.75 11.21
C ASN A 51 5.56 34.00 11.92
N LYS A 52 6.61 33.28 11.54
CA LYS A 52 7.99 33.49 12.02
C LYS A 52 8.78 34.50 11.17
N GLY A 53 8.14 35.17 10.22
CA GLY A 53 8.79 36.11 9.29
C GLY A 53 9.69 35.43 8.25
N LYS A 54 9.53 34.12 8.06
CA LYS A 54 10.37 33.30 7.17
C LYS A 54 9.75 33.12 5.79
N ARG A 55 10.58 32.72 4.83
CA ARG A 55 10.19 32.51 3.44
C ARG A 55 9.89 31.04 3.17
N ALA A 56 8.86 30.75 2.38
CA ALA A 56 8.54 29.37 2.01
C ALA A 56 8.12 29.25 0.56
N VAL A 57 8.38 28.07 -0.02
CA VAL A 57 7.90 27.73 -1.36
C VAL A 57 7.16 26.40 -1.35
N PHE A 58 5.96 26.37 -1.92
CA PHE A 58 5.17 25.17 -2.17
C PHE A 58 5.32 24.77 -3.64
N VAL A 59 6.03 23.67 -3.89
CA VAL A 59 6.34 23.18 -5.22
C VAL A 59 5.32 22.13 -5.64
N CYS A 60 4.61 22.40 -6.73
CA CYS A 60 3.71 21.46 -7.39
C CYS A 60 4.40 20.84 -8.61
N ASP A 61 4.17 19.55 -8.88
CA ASP A 61 4.71 18.87 -10.06
C ASP A 61 4.11 19.38 -11.38
N ARG A 62 2.86 19.86 -11.36
CA ARG A 62 2.12 20.27 -12.57
C ARG A 62 1.37 21.58 -12.39
N ILE A 63 1.11 22.23 -13.53
CA ILE A 63 0.41 23.52 -13.64
C ILE A 63 -1.00 23.47 -13.01
N ASN A 64 -1.81 22.46 -13.33
CA ASN A 64 -3.21 22.41 -12.86
C ASN A 64 -3.35 22.27 -11.33
N LEU A 65 -2.28 21.89 -10.63
CA LEU A 65 -2.24 21.84 -9.16
C LEU A 65 -1.94 23.21 -8.53
N ILE A 66 -1.38 24.16 -9.29
CA ILE A 66 -1.01 25.49 -8.79
C ILE A 66 -2.27 26.28 -8.46
N ASP A 67 -3.21 26.39 -9.41
CA ASP A 67 -4.45 27.14 -9.20
C ASP A 67 -5.25 26.55 -8.03
N GLN A 68 -5.33 25.22 -7.94
CA GLN A 68 -5.99 24.56 -6.82
C GLN A 68 -5.31 24.86 -5.48
N THR A 69 -3.98 24.81 -5.43
CA THR A 69 -3.23 25.11 -4.20
C THR A 69 -3.37 26.60 -3.83
N SER A 70 -3.33 27.49 -4.82
CA SER A 70 -3.54 28.93 -4.69
C SER A 70 -4.92 29.25 -4.10
N LEU A 71 -5.99 28.62 -4.63
CA LEU A 71 -7.34 28.74 -4.09
C LEU A 71 -7.43 28.25 -2.64
N ARG A 72 -6.79 27.12 -2.30
CA ARG A 72 -6.73 26.64 -0.91
C ARG A 72 -6.00 27.61 0.01
N PHE A 73 -4.91 28.22 -0.45
CA PHE A 73 -4.17 29.19 0.34
C PHE A 73 -5.02 30.44 0.59
N ASP A 74 -5.80 30.88 -0.40
CA ASP A 74 -6.77 31.97 -0.24
C ASP A 74 -7.87 31.64 0.77
N GLU A 75 -8.42 30.42 0.73
CA GLU A 75 -9.39 29.94 1.72
C GLU A 75 -8.84 30.10 3.14
N TYR A 76 -7.56 29.77 3.36
CA TYR A 76 -6.87 29.87 4.65
C TYR A 76 -6.30 31.26 4.97
N GLY A 77 -6.39 32.24 4.06
CA GLY A 77 -5.82 33.59 4.26
C GLY A 77 -4.29 33.67 4.16
N ILE A 78 -3.66 32.72 3.46
CA ILE A 78 -2.22 32.72 3.20
C ILE A 78 -1.96 33.54 1.94
N ASP A 79 -1.48 34.77 2.09
CA ASP A 79 -1.07 35.59 0.93
C ASP A 79 0.21 35.02 0.32
N HIS A 80 0.25 34.99 -1.01
CA HIS A 80 1.30 34.29 -1.75
C HIS A 80 1.46 34.79 -3.18
N GLY A 81 2.68 34.62 -3.71
CA GLY A 81 2.98 34.76 -5.12
C GLY A 81 2.94 33.42 -5.85
N VAL A 82 2.79 33.46 -7.17
CA VAL A 82 2.84 32.28 -8.03
C VAL A 82 3.99 32.37 -9.03
N ILE A 83 4.84 31.34 -9.05
CA ILE A 83 5.94 31.17 -10.01
C ILE A 83 5.50 30.13 -11.05
N GLN A 84 4.82 30.64 -12.07
CA GLN A 84 4.39 29.92 -13.26
C GLN A 84 4.54 30.85 -14.48
N GLY A 85 4.49 30.32 -15.70
CA GLY A 85 4.34 31.15 -16.90
C GLY A 85 3.00 31.92 -16.89
N ASN A 86 3.00 33.18 -17.35
CA ASN A 86 1.83 34.06 -17.52
C ASN A 86 0.69 33.90 -16.48
N HIS A 87 1.02 33.81 -15.20
CA HIS A 87 0.03 33.68 -14.15
C HIS A 87 -0.35 35.06 -13.59
N TRP A 88 -1.64 35.34 -13.44
CA TRP A 88 -2.15 36.65 -12.99
C TRP A 88 -1.61 37.04 -11.59
N ARG A 89 -1.35 36.05 -10.74
CA ARG A 89 -0.76 36.21 -9.39
C ARG A 89 0.76 36.15 -9.34
N THR A 90 1.46 36.58 -10.39
CA THR A 90 2.93 36.63 -10.38
C THR A 90 3.42 37.76 -9.45
N ARG A 91 3.56 37.45 -8.15
CA ARG A 91 3.99 38.38 -7.08
C ARG A 91 5.27 37.88 -6.42
N LEU A 92 6.41 38.10 -7.06
CA LEU A 92 7.70 37.55 -6.61
C LEU A 92 8.21 38.15 -5.28
N TYR A 93 7.64 39.29 -4.86
CA TYR A 93 7.97 39.94 -3.59
C TYR A 93 7.37 39.22 -2.37
N GLU A 94 6.34 38.40 -2.56
CA GLU A 94 5.70 37.69 -1.45
C GLU A 94 6.69 36.71 -0.77
N PRO A 95 6.70 36.61 0.56
CA PRO A 95 7.55 35.66 1.27
C PRO A 95 7.13 34.21 1.01
N ILE A 96 5.86 33.99 0.67
CA ILE A 96 5.30 32.67 0.35
C ILE A 96 5.10 32.60 -1.16
N GLN A 97 5.63 31.53 -1.77
CA GLN A 97 5.51 31.29 -3.21
C GLN A 97 4.89 29.92 -3.46
N ILE A 98 4.01 29.81 -4.45
CA ILE A 98 3.60 28.54 -5.05
C ILE A 98 4.27 28.44 -6.42
N ALA A 99 4.92 27.31 -6.72
CA ALA A 99 5.74 27.19 -7.91
C ALA A 99 5.54 25.85 -8.62
N SER A 100 5.65 25.82 -9.95
CA SER A 100 5.76 24.55 -10.69
C SER A 100 7.22 24.12 -10.77
N ALA A 101 7.47 22.82 -10.54
CA ALA A 101 8.80 22.24 -10.75
C ALA A 101 9.34 22.51 -12.17
N GLN A 102 8.45 22.48 -13.19
CA GLN A 102 8.80 22.79 -14.58
C GLN A 102 9.26 24.23 -14.78
N THR A 103 8.60 25.21 -14.14
CA THR A 103 9.01 26.62 -14.25
C THR A 103 10.32 26.86 -13.50
N LEU A 104 10.49 26.24 -12.32
CA LEU A 104 11.73 26.29 -11.54
C LEU A 104 12.92 25.61 -12.25
N ALA A 105 12.67 24.77 -13.25
CA ALA A 105 13.74 24.20 -14.07
C ALA A 105 14.33 25.20 -15.08
N ARG A 106 13.60 26.29 -15.34
CA ARG A 106 13.96 27.32 -16.32
C ARG A 106 14.20 28.69 -15.69
N ARG A 107 13.87 28.85 -14.41
CA ARG A 107 13.96 30.10 -13.64
C ARG A 107 14.73 29.87 -12.35
N GLN A 108 15.20 30.95 -11.74
CA GLN A 108 15.85 30.88 -10.43
C GLN A 108 14.82 30.49 -9.35
N TRP A 109 15.26 29.65 -8.41
CA TRP A 109 14.48 29.34 -7.22
C TRP A 109 14.37 30.58 -6.31
N PRO A 110 13.19 30.85 -5.73
CA PRO A 110 13.08 31.86 -4.69
C PRO A 110 13.91 31.43 -3.46
N ASP A 111 14.41 32.42 -2.73
CA ASP A 111 14.98 32.14 -1.42
C ASP A 111 13.88 31.67 -0.45
N ALA A 112 14.18 30.61 0.31
CA ALA A 112 13.21 29.90 1.12
C ALA A 112 13.88 29.18 2.30
N ASP A 113 13.35 29.39 3.50
CA ASP A 113 13.70 28.64 4.72
C ASP A 113 13.03 27.25 4.74
N LEU A 114 11.83 27.17 4.15
CA LEU A 114 11.02 25.97 4.06
C LEU A 114 10.62 25.69 2.61
N ILE A 115 10.89 24.48 2.14
CA ILE A 115 10.46 24.01 0.83
C ILE A 115 9.49 22.85 1.06
N ILE A 116 8.24 23.03 0.64
CA ILE A 116 7.25 21.95 0.57
C ILE A 116 7.23 21.44 -0.86
N ILE A 117 7.36 20.13 -1.07
CA ILE A 117 7.30 19.52 -2.39
C ILE A 117 6.12 18.57 -2.41
N ASP A 118 5.04 18.94 -3.10
CA ASP A 118 3.93 18.02 -3.29
C ASP A 118 4.31 16.93 -4.29
N GLU A 119 3.76 15.74 -4.06
CA GLU A 119 3.98 14.57 -4.92
C GLU A 119 5.47 14.25 -5.09
N CYS A 120 6.23 14.34 -4.00
CA CYS A 120 7.70 14.29 -3.97
C CYS A 120 8.31 12.97 -4.50
N HIS A 121 7.47 11.97 -4.76
CA HIS A 121 7.83 10.73 -5.43
C HIS A 121 8.11 10.92 -6.94
N THR A 122 7.62 12.00 -7.56
CA THR A 122 7.95 12.39 -8.92
C THR A 122 9.27 13.18 -8.90
N ILE A 123 10.40 12.46 -8.86
CA ILE A 123 11.74 13.04 -8.70
C ILE A 123 12.14 13.78 -10.00
N SER A 124 11.91 15.08 -10.07
CA SER A 124 12.45 15.92 -11.15
C SER A 124 13.92 16.30 -10.87
N GLU A 125 14.73 16.40 -11.93
CA GLU A 125 16.16 16.72 -11.81
C GLU A 125 16.41 18.09 -11.16
N THR A 126 15.53 19.06 -11.40
CA THR A 126 15.59 20.39 -10.78
C THR A 126 15.36 20.34 -9.28
N VAL A 127 14.33 19.60 -8.84
CA VAL A 127 14.06 19.41 -7.41
C VAL A 127 15.21 18.66 -6.75
N LYS A 128 15.69 17.59 -7.38
CA LYS A 128 16.83 16.79 -6.91
C LYS A 128 18.04 17.67 -6.63
N LYS A 129 18.48 18.48 -7.60
CA LYS A 129 19.60 19.42 -7.45
C LYS A 129 19.37 20.42 -6.31
N ARG A 130 18.16 20.97 -6.18
CA ARG A 130 17.84 21.95 -5.13
C ARG A 130 17.95 21.36 -3.72
N ILE A 131 17.35 20.19 -3.49
CA ILE A 131 17.27 19.59 -2.16
C ILE A 131 18.57 18.90 -1.74
N SER A 132 19.39 18.44 -2.70
CA SER A 132 20.72 17.88 -2.42
C SER A 132 21.66 18.87 -1.73
N ASN A 133 21.43 20.18 -1.88
CA ASN A 133 22.24 21.21 -1.22
C ASN A 133 21.96 21.35 0.29
N ARG A 134 20.80 20.86 0.80
CA ARG A 134 20.46 20.81 2.24
C ARG A 134 20.52 22.15 3.00
N ASN A 135 20.44 23.27 2.29
CA ASN A 135 20.50 24.62 2.89
C ASN A 135 19.16 25.09 3.48
N SER A 136 18.04 24.47 3.08
CA SER A 136 16.70 24.78 3.56
C SER A 136 16.10 23.54 4.23
N ASN A 137 15.09 23.72 5.08
CA ASN A 137 14.30 22.58 5.53
C ASN A 137 13.35 22.18 4.40
N VAL A 138 13.31 20.90 4.07
CA VAL A 138 12.50 20.36 2.99
C VAL A 138 11.53 19.33 3.54
N VAL A 139 10.25 19.47 3.20
CA VAL A 139 9.21 18.47 3.48
C VAL A 139 8.60 18.02 2.17
N GLY A 140 8.88 16.78 1.79
CA GLY A 140 8.23 16.11 0.66
C GLY A 140 6.89 15.50 1.07
N LEU A 141 5.80 15.84 0.39
CA LEU A 141 4.48 15.28 0.62
C LEU A 141 4.21 14.17 -0.39
N THR A 142 3.73 13.01 0.06
CA THR A 142 3.36 11.92 -0.84
C THR A 142 2.39 10.94 -0.18
N ALA A 143 1.50 10.32 -0.96
CA ALA A 143 0.77 9.13 -0.50
C ALA A 143 1.55 7.84 -0.72
N THR A 144 2.56 7.85 -1.58
CA THR A 144 3.19 6.65 -2.13
C THR A 144 4.70 6.86 -2.25
N PRO A 145 5.48 6.71 -1.17
CA PRO A 145 6.93 6.95 -1.18
C PRO A 145 7.72 5.77 -1.76
N PHE A 146 7.23 5.13 -2.83
CA PHE A 146 7.79 3.90 -3.41
C PHE A 146 8.81 4.13 -4.52
N THR A 147 9.13 5.39 -4.83
CA THR A 147 10.08 5.69 -5.91
C THR A 147 11.49 5.24 -5.55
N LYS A 148 12.14 4.54 -6.49
CA LYS A 148 13.51 4.07 -6.33
C LYS A 148 14.48 5.21 -6.06
N GLY A 149 15.37 5.02 -5.08
CA GLY A 149 16.40 5.99 -4.71
C GLY A 149 15.91 7.21 -3.93
N LEU A 150 14.65 7.23 -3.48
CA LEU A 150 14.10 8.34 -2.70
C LEU A 150 14.85 8.54 -1.36
N GLY A 151 15.35 7.46 -0.75
CA GLY A 151 16.18 7.50 0.45
C GLY A 151 17.58 8.11 0.25
N LYS A 152 18.00 8.39 -1.00
CA LYS A 152 19.22 9.16 -1.28
C LYS A 152 19.00 10.68 -1.18
N LEU A 153 17.74 11.11 -1.21
CA LEU A 153 17.36 12.52 -1.24
C LEU A 153 16.72 12.99 0.07
N TYR A 154 16.05 12.07 0.76
CA TYR A 154 15.37 12.31 2.03
C TYR A 154 15.93 11.39 3.11
N ASP A 155 16.10 11.93 4.30
CA ASP A 155 16.80 11.27 5.41
C ASP A 155 15.86 10.78 6.51
N ASN A 156 14.62 11.27 6.49
CA ASN A 156 13.61 10.92 7.47
C ASN A 156 12.26 10.70 6.79
N LEU A 157 11.48 9.78 7.35
CA LEU A 157 10.15 9.42 6.88
C LEU A 157 9.18 9.48 8.06
N VAL A 158 8.16 10.33 7.95
CA VAL A 158 7.09 10.48 8.92
C VAL A 158 5.78 10.05 8.27
N ASN A 159 5.20 8.94 8.73
CA ASN A 159 3.83 8.57 8.35
C ASN A 159 2.84 9.41 9.15
N VAL A 160 1.96 10.15 8.47
CA VAL A 160 0.92 10.93 9.14
C VAL A 160 0.02 10.03 9.97
N THR A 161 -0.52 9.00 9.31
CA THR A 161 -1.30 7.91 9.90
C THR A 161 -1.37 6.77 8.87
N SER A 162 -1.93 5.62 9.25
CA SER A 162 -2.16 4.51 8.34
C SER A 162 -3.53 4.63 7.65
N THR A 163 -3.69 4.02 6.48
CA THR A 163 -4.99 3.99 5.79
C THR A 163 -6.02 3.24 6.63
N GLN A 164 -5.61 2.17 7.32
CA GLN A 164 -6.49 1.38 8.18
C GLN A 164 -7.01 2.21 9.35
N ALA A 165 -6.14 2.97 10.03
CA ALA A 165 -6.56 3.85 11.12
C ALA A 165 -7.58 4.90 10.65
N LEU A 166 -7.38 5.48 9.46
CA LEU A 166 -8.36 6.40 8.89
C LEU A 166 -9.70 5.75 8.57
N ILE A 167 -9.72 4.48 8.14
CA ILE A 167 -10.96 3.74 7.92
C ILE A 167 -11.65 3.44 9.27
N ASP A 168 -10.89 2.96 10.25
CA ASP A 168 -11.41 2.57 11.57
C ASP A 168 -11.97 3.79 12.34
N GLU A 169 -11.34 4.95 12.20
CA GLU A 169 -11.79 6.23 12.78
C GLU A 169 -12.89 6.92 11.96
N GLY A 170 -13.33 6.34 10.84
CA GLY A 170 -14.40 6.88 9.99
C GLY A 170 -14.00 8.12 9.17
N PHE A 171 -12.70 8.39 9.02
CA PHE A 171 -12.17 9.43 8.14
C PHE A 171 -12.05 8.99 6.67
N LEU A 172 -12.01 7.68 6.44
CA LEU A 172 -12.13 7.04 5.13
C LEU A 172 -13.25 6.00 5.17
N SER A 173 -13.86 5.78 4.01
CA SER A 173 -14.82 4.71 3.77
C SER A 173 -14.11 3.36 3.80
N GLY A 174 -14.79 2.35 4.34
CA GLY A 174 -14.43 0.95 4.09
C GLY A 174 -14.54 0.61 2.60
N TYR A 175 -14.04 -0.55 2.21
CA TYR A 175 -14.05 -0.99 0.82
C TYR A 175 -14.31 -2.48 0.68
N ARG A 176 -14.73 -2.85 -0.53
CA ARG A 176 -14.95 -4.22 -0.96
C ARG A 176 -14.41 -4.42 -2.36
N ILE A 177 -13.67 -5.51 -2.55
CA ILE A 177 -13.04 -5.85 -3.82
C ILE A 177 -13.79 -7.02 -4.44
N TYR A 178 -14.15 -6.90 -5.71
CA TYR A 178 -14.61 -7.99 -6.55
C TYR A 178 -13.51 -8.31 -7.56
N ALA A 179 -13.02 -9.54 -7.53
CA ALA A 179 -12.09 -10.04 -8.54
C ALA A 179 -12.92 -10.42 -9.78
N CYS A 180 -12.80 -9.61 -10.82
CA CYS A 180 -13.55 -9.79 -12.05
C CYS A 180 -12.72 -10.55 -13.07
N LYS A 181 -13.32 -10.84 -14.23
CA LYS A 181 -12.60 -11.44 -15.35
C LYS A 181 -11.47 -10.50 -15.80
N GLU A 182 -10.25 -11.02 -15.80
CA GLU A 182 -9.04 -10.33 -16.19
C GLU A 182 -8.52 -10.82 -17.55
N PRO A 183 -7.81 -9.98 -18.30
CA PRO A 183 -7.17 -10.39 -19.54
C PRO A 183 -5.95 -11.28 -19.26
N ASP A 184 -5.71 -12.25 -20.14
CA ASP A 184 -4.48 -13.03 -20.09
C ASP A 184 -3.27 -12.19 -20.52
N MET A 185 -2.30 -12.08 -19.61
CA MET A 185 -1.07 -11.31 -19.76
C MET A 185 0.17 -12.20 -19.96
N GLU A 186 0.00 -13.51 -20.14
CA GLU A 186 1.10 -14.41 -20.45
C GLU A 186 1.75 -14.05 -21.79
N GLY A 187 3.09 -14.06 -21.81
CA GLY A 187 3.89 -13.75 -23.00
C GLY A 187 4.03 -12.26 -23.34
N VAL A 188 3.30 -11.35 -22.69
CA VAL A 188 3.36 -9.92 -22.98
C VAL A 188 4.73 -9.33 -22.63
N ARG A 189 5.33 -8.59 -23.57
CA ARG A 189 6.65 -7.98 -23.37
C ARG A 189 6.63 -6.96 -22.23
N VAL A 190 7.73 -6.86 -21.49
CA VAL A 190 7.91 -5.86 -20.43
C VAL A 190 8.80 -4.71 -20.91
N VAL A 191 8.33 -3.47 -20.76
CA VAL A 191 9.05 -2.22 -21.09
C VAL A 191 9.06 -1.32 -19.86
N ALA A 192 10.26 -0.86 -19.46
CA ALA A 192 10.45 0.00 -18.28
C ALA A 192 9.81 -0.53 -16.97
N GLY A 193 9.67 -1.86 -16.84
CA GLY A 193 9.08 -2.51 -15.67
C GLY A 193 7.59 -2.82 -15.78
N GLU A 194 6.86 -2.18 -16.71
CA GLU A 194 5.45 -2.45 -16.98
C GLU A 194 5.26 -3.30 -18.24
N TRP A 195 4.08 -3.88 -18.45
CA TRP A 195 3.76 -4.54 -19.71
C TRP A 195 3.68 -3.54 -20.87
N GLU A 196 4.04 -3.97 -22.08
CA GLU A 196 3.97 -3.12 -23.27
C GLU A 196 2.53 -2.65 -23.50
N GLU A 197 2.35 -1.34 -23.60
CA GLU A 197 1.04 -0.69 -23.62
C GLU A 197 0.16 -1.18 -24.78
N LYS A 198 0.74 -1.34 -25.98
CA LYS A 198 -0.01 -1.73 -27.18
C LYS A 198 -0.60 -3.14 -27.07
N GLU A 199 0.21 -4.10 -26.63
CA GLU A 199 -0.23 -5.48 -26.43
C GLU A 199 -1.22 -5.58 -25.26
N THR A 200 -0.94 -4.89 -24.15
CA THR A 200 -1.84 -4.81 -22.99
C THR A 200 -3.21 -4.25 -23.37
N SER A 201 -3.23 -3.19 -24.19
CA SER A 201 -4.48 -2.59 -24.68
C SER A 201 -5.27 -3.57 -25.52
N LYS A 202 -4.61 -4.37 -26.37
CA LYS A 202 -5.29 -5.38 -27.20
C LYS A 202 -5.96 -6.44 -26.33
N ARG A 203 -5.24 -6.97 -25.34
CA ARG A 203 -5.77 -7.99 -24.42
C ARG A 203 -6.90 -7.44 -23.55
N ALA A 204 -6.76 -6.22 -23.04
CA ALA A 204 -7.76 -5.60 -22.18
C ALA A 204 -9.09 -5.29 -22.89
N LEU A 205 -9.07 -5.08 -24.22
CA LEU A 205 -10.31 -4.92 -25.01
C LEU A 205 -11.25 -6.13 -24.91
N GLU A 206 -10.71 -7.34 -24.67
CA GLU A 206 -11.48 -8.58 -24.58
C GLU A 206 -12.37 -8.65 -23.32
N VAL A 207 -12.11 -7.81 -22.32
CA VAL A 207 -12.85 -7.79 -21.04
C VAL A 207 -13.68 -6.51 -20.84
N VAL A 208 -13.76 -5.62 -21.83
CA VAL A 208 -14.55 -4.37 -21.73
C VAL A 208 -16.03 -4.65 -21.49
N GLY A 209 -16.60 -5.63 -22.19
CA GLY A 209 -18.00 -6.02 -21.98
C GLY A 209 -18.25 -6.54 -20.56
N ASP A 210 -17.27 -7.25 -20.00
CA ASP A 210 -17.31 -7.71 -18.61
C ASP A 210 -17.27 -6.50 -17.63
N CYS A 211 -16.53 -5.43 -17.94
CA CYS A 211 -16.50 -4.21 -17.11
C CYS A 211 -17.89 -3.58 -16.95
N VAL A 212 -18.65 -3.47 -18.04
CA VAL A 212 -20.01 -2.90 -18.01
C VAL A 212 -20.96 -3.83 -17.25
N LYS A 213 -20.86 -5.14 -17.48
CA LYS A 213 -21.68 -6.15 -16.81
C LYS A 213 -21.49 -6.14 -15.30
N GLU A 214 -20.24 -6.21 -14.82
CA GLU A 214 -19.95 -6.24 -13.38
C GLU A 214 -20.29 -4.89 -12.71
N TYR A 215 -20.18 -3.77 -13.42
CA TYR A 215 -20.70 -2.48 -12.95
C TYR A 215 -22.22 -2.50 -12.78
N LEU A 216 -22.97 -3.01 -13.75
CA LEU A 216 -24.43 -3.12 -13.65
C LEU A 216 -24.87 -4.09 -12.54
N GLU A 217 -24.09 -5.13 -12.27
CA GLU A 217 -24.37 -6.10 -11.22
C GLU A 217 -24.14 -5.54 -9.81
N HIS A 218 -23.03 -4.83 -9.61
CA HIS A 218 -22.57 -4.46 -8.25
C HIS A 218 -22.69 -2.96 -7.93
N CYS A 219 -22.73 -2.11 -8.95
CA CYS A 219 -22.57 -0.66 -8.82
C CYS A 219 -23.59 0.16 -9.62
N ASN A 220 -24.69 -0.43 -10.08
CA ASN A 220 -25.65 0.27 -10.91
C ASN A 220 -26.14 1.57 -10.26
N GLY A 221 -26.12 2.66 -11.04
CA GLY A 221 -26.49 4.00 -10.58
C GLY A 221 -25.43 4.74 -9.76
N LYS A 222 -24.36 4.07 -9.32
CA LYS A 222 -23.30 4.67 -8.50
C LYS A 222 -22.29 5.45 -9.35
N LYS A 223 -21.74 6.52 -8.81
CA LYS A 223 -20.62 7.22 -9.47
C LYS A 223 -19.36 6.38 -9.45
N PHE A 224 -18.65 6.32 -10.58
CA PHE A 224 -17.44 5.54 -10.72
C PHE A 224 -16.28 6.26 -11.43
N ILE A 225 -15.07 5.80 -11.14
CA ILE A 225 -13.88 6.11 -11.94
C ILE A 225 -13.38 4.80 -12.55
N CYS A 226 -13.15 4.78 -13.85
CA CYS A 226 -12.59 3.64 -14.57
C CYS A 226 -11.21 3.99 -15.14
N ALA A 227 -10.20 3.18 -14.84
CA ALA A 227 -8.86 3.32 -15.40
C ALA A 227 -8.63 2.29 -16.51
N GLY A 228 -8.56 2.75 -17.76
CA GLY A 228 -8.16 1.99 -18.94
C GLY A 228 -6.66 2.06 -19.22
N VAL A 229 -6.22 1.33 -20.25
CA VAL A 229 -4.80 1.13 -20.58
C VAL A 229 -4.21 2.33 -21.31
N ASN A 230 -4.93 2.84 -22.32
CA ASN A 230 -4.57 3.99 -23.14
C ASN A 230 -5.84 4.69 -23.63
N THR A 231 -5.69 5.73 -24.45
CA THR A 231 -6.84 6.52 -24.92
C THR A 231 -7.81 5.73 -25.78
N ALA A 232 -7.32 4.84 -26.65
CA ALA A 232 -8.18 3.98 -27.47
C ALA A 232 -9.01 3.01 -26.61
N HIS A 233 -8.40 2.42 -25.58
CA HIS A 233 -9.13 1.57 -24.64
C HIS A 233 -10.15 2.37 -23.82
N ALA A 234 -9.82 3.59 -23.37
CA ALA A 234 -10.76 4.47 -22.68
C ALA A 234 -11.96 4.87 -23.56
N GLU A 235 -11.71 5.18 -24.83
CA GLU A 235 -12.76 5.45 -25.84
C GLU A 235 -13.70 4.25 -26.03
N GLU A 236 -13.17 3.03 -26.09
CA GLU A 236 -13.99 1.81 -26.20
C GLU A 236 -14.79 1.51 -24.92
N LEU A 237 -14.18 1.68 -23.73
CA LEU A 237 -14.89 1.59 -22.45
C LEU A 237 -16.06 2.58 -22.42
N GLN A 238 -15.81 3.84 -22.79
CA GLN A 238 -16.85 4.87 -22.88
C GLN A 238 -17.98 4.45 -23.81
N ARG A 239 -17.65 3.98 -25.01
CA ARG A 239 -18.62 3.54 -26.00
C ARG A 239 -19.53 2.43 -25.46
N GLN A 240 -18.97 1.46 -24.75
CA GLN A 240 -19.71 0.32 -24.20
C GLN A 240 -20.59 0.72 -23.01
N PHE A 241 -20.09 1.57 -22.10
CA PHE A 241 -20.92 2.13 -21.04
C PHE A 241 -22.09 2.96 -21.59
N MET A 242 -21.83 3.81 -22.59
CA MET A 242 -22.87 4.61 -23.23
C MET A 242 -23.89 3.74 -23.98
N ALA A 243 -23.46 2.67 -24.64
CA ALA A 243 -24.35 1.70 -25.28
C ALA A 243 -25.27 0.98 -24.28
N ALA A 244 -24.82 0.81 -23.03
CA ALA A 244 -25.62 0.31 -21.92
C ALA A 244 -26.46 1.38 -21.21
N GLY A 245 -26.53 2.62 -21.75
CA GLY A 245 -27.31 3.72 -21.19
C GLY A 245 -26.63 4.45 -20.03
N ILE A 246 -25.34 4.23 -19.79
CA ILE A 246 -24.58 4.84 -18.70
C ILE A 246 -23.71 5.96 -19.27
N LEU A 247 -24.10 7.21 -19.03
CA LEU A 247 -23.35 8.37 -19.49
C LEU A 247 -22.00 8.47 -18.77
N CYS A 248 -20.93 8.46 -19.56
CA CYS A 248 -19.56 8.56 -19.07
C CYS A 248 -18.78 9.60 -19.86
N ALA A 249 -17.83 10.27 -19.21
CA ALA A 249 -16.92 11.20 -19.85
C ALA A 249 -15.48 10.66 -19.85
N ASN A 250 -14.78 10.86 -20.97
CA ASN A 250 -13.36 10.57 -21.06
C ASN A 250 -12.54 11.73 -20.48
N TYR A 251 -11.69 11.39 -19.51
CA TYR A 251 -10.78 12.29 -18.86
C TYR A 251 -9.34 11.88 -19.18
N THR A 252 -8.84 12.33 -20.33
CA THR A 252 -7.52 11.95 -20.85
C THR A 252 -6.72 13.16 -21.32
N TYR A 253 -5.48 12.95 -21.78
CA TYR A 253 -4.64 14.04 -22.30
C TYR A 253 -5.22 14.68 -23.59
N LYS A 254 -6.12 13.99 -24.31
CA LYS A 254 -6.78 14.49 -25.53
C LYS A 254 -7.92 15.48 -25.24
N THR A 255 -8.53 15.40 -24.07
CA THR A 255 -9.56 16.35 -23.60
C THR A 255 -8.93 17.72 -23.39
N SER A 256 -9.55 18.81 -23.84
CA SER A 256 -8.98 20.16 -23.60
C SER A 256 -9.00 20.52 -22.11
N ASP A 257 -8.16 21.47 -21.65
CA ASP A 257 -8.19 21.88 -20.23
C ASP A 257 -9.53 22.52 -19.83
N GLU A 258 -10.18 23.23 -20.76
CA GLU A 258 -11.52 23.82 -20.57
C GLU A 258 -12.57 22.71 -20.39
N GLU A 259 -12.61 21.76 -21.32
CA GLU A 259 -13.52 20.61 -21.28
C GLU A 259 -13.27 19.73 -20.05
N ARG A 260 -12.02 19.52 -19.63
CA ARG A 260 -11.71 18.82 -18.38
C ARG A 260 -12.29 19.54 -17.17
N ARG A 261 -12.27 20.87 -17.14
CA ARG A 261 -12.83 21.67 -16.05
C ARG A 261 -14.35 21.48 -16.02
N GLU A 262 -15.01 21.61 -17.16
CA GLU A 262 -16.45 21.42 -17.31
C GLU A 262 -16.91 20.01 -16.90
N ILE A 263 -16.21 18.96 -17.38
CA ILE A 263 -16.50 17.56 -17.00
C ILE A 263 -16.39 17.36 -15.49
N VAL A 264 -15.34 17.90 -14.86
CA VAL A 264 -15.12 17.75 -13.41
C VAL A 264 -16.17 18.53 -12.61
N GLU A 265 -16.53 19.74 -13.04
CA GLU A 265 -17.58 20.55 -12.42
C GLU A 265 -18.94 19.87 -12.52
N GLU A 266 -19.28 19.32 -13.68
CA GLU A 266 -20.50 18.55 -13.89
C GLU A 266 -20.52 17.27 -13.04
N PHE A 267 -19.42 16.51 -13.04
CA PHE A 267 -19.33 15.25 -12.30
C PHE A 267 -19.38 15.43 -10.77
N ARG A 268 -19.01 16.60 -10.24
CA ARG A 268 -19.13 16.93 -8.80
C ARG A 268 -20.57 17.13 -8.33
N LYS A 269 -21.52 17.43 -9.23
CA LYS A 269 -22.91 17.66 -8.84
C LYS A 269 -23.53 16.36 -8.34
N PRO A 270 -24.30 16.34 -7.23
CA PRO A 270 -24.97 15.12 -6.76
C PRO A 270 -25.78 14.43 -7.88
N GLU A 271 -26.59 15.22 -8.59
CA GLU A 271 -27.37 14.80 -9.77
C GLU A 271 -26.61 15.09 -11.08
N SER A 272 -25.36 14.63 -11.18
CA SER A 272 -24.57 14.79 -12.41
C SER A 272 -25.24 14.05 -13.58
N VAL A 273 -25.08 14.53 -14.81
CA VAL A 273 -25.41 13.71 -15.99
C VAL A 273 -24.44 12.55 -16.18
N TYR A 274 -23.20 12.69 -15.72
CA TYR A 274 -22.18 11.66 -15.82
C TYR A 274 -22.22 10.73 -14.61
N ARG A 275 -22.27 9.42 -14.86
CA ARG A 275 -22.10 8.38 -13.85
C ARG A 275 -20.65 7.89 -13.78
N GLY A 276 -19.91 7.95 -14.89
CA GLY A 276 -18.53 7.48 -14.96
C GLY A 276 -17.55 8.52 -15.48
N LEU A 277 -16.36 8.57 -14.89
CA LEU A 277 -15.18 9.15 -15.52
C LEU A 277 -14.18 8.06 -15.91
N ILE A 278 -13.80 8.06 -17.18
CA ILE A 278 -12.88 7.06 -17.72
C ILE A 278 -11.54 7.72 -18.04
N THR A 279 -10.46 7.13 -17.56
CA THR A 279 -9.12 7.71 -17.63
C THR A 279 -8.06 6.66 -17.95
N VAL A 280 -6.81 7.09 -18.19
CA VAL A 280 -5.69 6.19 -18.54
C VAL A 280 -4.68 6.04 -17.41
N THR A 281 -4.44 7.15 -16.73
CA THR A 281 -3.67 7.20 -15.48
C THR A 281 -4.65 7.46 -14.36
N ALA A 282 -4.30 7.15 -13.11
CA ALA A 282 -5.17 7.44 -11.97
C ALA A 282 -5.71 8.88 -12.10
N ALA A 283 -7.00 9.01 -12.40
CA ALA A 283 -7.63 10.28 -12.82
C ALA A 283 -7.20 11.36 -11.84
N THR A 284 -6.46 12.32 -12.39
CA THR A 284 -5.96 13.56 -11.81
C THR A 284 -5.57 13.54 -10.33
N LYS A 285 -4.27 13.73 -10.08
CA LYS A 285 -3.82 14.49 -8.90
C LYS A 285 -4.66 15.79 -8.85
N GLY A 286 -5.43 16.00 -7.77
CA GLY A 286 -6.37 17.13 -7.65
C GLY A 286 -7.86 16.81 -7.89
N PHE A 287 -8.19 15.59 -8.34
CA PHE A 287 -9.58 15.14 -8.47
C PHE A 287 -10.15 14.79 -7.08
N ASP A 288 -11.10 15.62 -6.62
CA ASP A 288 -11.77 15.52 -5.32
C ASP A 288 -13.28 15.47 -5.48
N VAL A 289 -13.81 14.25 -5.48
CA VAL A 289 -15.23 13.93 -5.65
C VAL A 289 -15.57 12.82 -4.64
N PRO A 290 -16.00 13.18 -3.41
CA PRO A 290 -16.15 12.22 -2.31
C PRO A 290 -17.26 11.17 -2.51
N ASP A 291 -18.26 11.49 -3.31
CA ASP A 291 -19.42 10.65 -3.66
C ASP A 291 -19.13 9.63 -4.78
N VAL A 292 -17.88 9.50 -5.23
CA VAL A 292 -17.45 8.32 -6.02
C VAL A 292 -17.53 7.09 -5.13
N GLU A 293 -18.34 6.11 -5.52
CA GLU A 293 -18.53 4.87 -4.75
C GLU A 293 -17.88 3.67 -5.42
N CYS A 294 -17.52 3.74 -6.70
CA CYS A 294 -16.96 2.62 -7.46
C CYS A 294 -15.64 2.97 -8.14
N ILE A 295 -14.67 2.06 -8.06
CA ILE A 295 -13.40 2.11 -8.79
C ILE A 295 -13.32 0.90 -9.70
N ILE A 296 -13.19 1.12 -11.00
CA ILE A 296 -13.04 0.06 -12.00
C ILE A 296 -11.60 0.05 -12.49
N MET A 297 -10.89 -1.05 -12.26
CA MET A 297 -9.52 -1.25 -12.73
C MET A 297 -9.53 -2.10 -14.01
N ALA A 298 -9.42 -1.45 -15.16
CA ALA A 298 -9.35 -2.09 -16.48
C ALA A 298 -7.95 -1.99 -17.10
N ARG A 299 -6.94 -1.63 -16.30
CA ARG A 299 -5.54 -1.57 -16.71
C ARG A 299 -4.71 -2.57 -15.91
N PRO A 300 -4.21 -3.65 -16.54
CA PRO A 300 -3.23 -4.54 -15.92
C PRO A 300 -1.95 -3.81 -15.57
N LEU A 301 -1.56 -3.85 -14.30
CA LEU A 301 -0.32 -3.27 -13.78
C LEU A 301 0.61 -4.40 -13.29
N ARG A 302 1.90 -4.27 -13.62
CA ARG A 302 2.90 -5.27 -13.25
C ARG A 302 3.65 -4.89 -11.97
N ASN A 303 4.14 -3.65 -11.87
CA ASN A 303 4.99 -3.21 -10.76
C ASN A 303 4.54 -1.89 -10.11
N SER A 304 3.64 -1.15 -10.74
CA SER A 304 3.12 0.14 -10.28
C SER A 304 2.14 0.06 -9.08
N LEU A 305 2.64 -0.38 -7.93
CA LEU A 305 1.91 -0.34 -6.65
C LEU A 305 1.42 1.08 -6.30
N ALA A 306 2.24 2.10 -6.62
CA ALA A 306 1.89 3.50 -6.39
C ALA A 306 0.62 3.91 -7.16
N GLU A 307 0.53 3.58 -8.45
CA GLU A 307 -0.64 3.88 -9.27
C GLU A 307 -1.87 3.13 -8.76
N HIS A 308 -1.71 1.87 -8.36
CA HIS A 308 -2.77 1.06 -7.77
C HIS A 308 -3.35 1.73 -6.50
N ILE A 309 -2.50 2.08 -5.53
CA ILE A 309 -2.93 2.73 -4.28
C ILE A 309 -3.55 4.11 -4.55
N GLN A 310 -3.00 4.88 -5.48
CA GLN A 310 -3.53 6.20 -5.81
C GLN A 310 -4.93 6.13 -6.42
N LEU A 311 -5.16 5.21 -7.36
CA LEU A 311 -6.47 4.97 -7.96
C LEU A 311 -7.46 4.46 -6.91
N PHE A 312 -7.06 3.45 -6.14
CA PHE A 312 -7.87 2.86 -5.07
C PHE A 312 -8.31 3.93 -4.06
N GLY A 313 -7.39 4.79 -3.63
CA GLY A 313 -7.64 5.85 -2.67
C GLY A 313 -8.65 6.90 -3.14
N ARG A 314 -8.90 7.04 -4.46
CA ARG A 314 -9.94 7.95 -4.97
C ARG A 314 -11.33 7.52 -4.51
N GLY A 315 -11.54 6.22 -4.37
CA GLY A 315 -12.79 5.64 -3.89
C GLY A 315 -12.90 5.59 -2.38
N LEU A 316 -11.88 5.94 -1.59
CA LEU A 316 -11.93 5.78 -0.13
C LEU A 316 -12.46 7.01 0.63
N ARG A 317 -12.74 8.12 -0.06
CA ARG A 317 -13.30 9.29 0.62
C ARG A 317 -14.70 9.01 1.18
N ILE A 318 -15.01 9.57 2.34
CA ILE A 318 -16.33 9.49 2.95
C ILE A 318 -17.32 10.45 2.27
N HIS A 319 -18.58 10.05 2.22
CA HIS A 319 -19.71 10.88 1.82
C HIS A 319 -20.94 10.43 2.62
N PRO A 320 -21.86 11.32 3.04
CA PRO A 320 -23.00 10.93 3.88
C PRO A 320 -23.82 9.76 3.33
N ASP A 321 -24.04 9.72 2.02
CA ASP A 321 -24.85 8.68 1.37
C ASP A 321 -24.04 7.43 0.98
N LYS A 322 -22.74 7.42 1.26
CA LYS A 322 -21.83 6.35 0.85
C LYS A 322 -21.58 5.37 1.99
N LYS A 323 -21.95 4.12 1.75
CA LYS A 323 -21.74 3.01 2.70
C LYS A 323 -20.32 2.46 2.66
N GLU A 324 -19.84 2.14 1.46
CA GLU A 324 -18.52 1.58 1.22
C GLU A 324 -18.06 1.90 -0.21
N CYS A 325 -16.76 1.75 -0.47
CA CYS A 325 -16.21 1.77 -1.81
C CYS A 325 -16.25 0.38 -2.43
N ILE A 326 -16.78 0.25 -3.64
CA ILE A 326 -16.71 -0.99 -4.41
C ILE A 326 -15.55 -0.90 -5.42
N VAL A 327 -14.71 -1.92 -5.45
CA VAL A 327 -13.59 -2.02 -6.38
C VAL A 327 -13.83 -3.20 -7.31
N LEU A 328 -13.96 -2.94 -8.60
CA LEU A 328 -14.10 -3.95 -9.65
C LEU A 328 -12.75 -4.11 -10.35
N ASP A 329 -12.06 -5.22 -10.09
CA ASP A 329 -10.72 -5.46 -10.61
C ASP A 329 -10.75 -6.42 -11.81
N HIS A 330 -10.70 -5.84 -13.02
CA HIS A 330 -10.60 -6.56 -14.30
C HIS A 330 -9.15 -6.71 -14.76
N SER A 331 -8.19 -6.71 -13.83
CA SER A 331 -6.76 -6.60 -14.13
C SER A 331 -5.86 -7.42 -13.21
N GLY A 332 -6.44 -8.11 -12.22
CA GLY A 332 -5.73 -8.88 -11.21
C GLY A 332 -4.83 -8.05 -10.31
N ASN A 333 -4.99 -6.73 -10.32
CA ASN A 333 -4.12 -5.82 -9.60
C ASN A 333 -4.25 -6.00 -8.10
N CYS A 334 -5.47 -6.13 -7.59
CA CYS A 334 -5.75 -6.30 -6.17
C CYS A 334 -5.11 -7.58 -5.64
N LEU A 335 -5.28 -8.72 -6.33
CA LEU A 335 -4.66 -9.98 -5.92
C LEU A 335 -3.12 -9.88 -5.98
N ARG A 336 -2.57 -9.34 -7.08
CA ARG A 336 -1.13 -9.19 -7.30
C ARG A 336 -0.43 -8.31 -6.27
N PHE A 337 -1.11 -7.24 -5.82
CA PHE A 337 -0.56 -6.27 -4.87
C PHE A 337 -1.11 -6.43 -3.46
N MET A 338 -1.90 -7.46 -3.15
CA MET A 338 -2.68 -7.53 -1.91
C MET A 338 -1.80 -7.44 -0.66
N ASP A 339 -0.75 -8.26 -0.53
CA ASP A 339 0.10 -8.22 0.66
C ASP A 339 0.81 -6.86 0.80
N GLU A 340 1.33 -6.30 -0.31
CA GLU A 340 2.03 -5.01 -0.28
C GLU A 340 1.09 -3.86 0.07
N MET A 341 -0.13 -3.86 -0.49
CA MET A 341 -1.16 -2.87 -0.21
C MET A 341 -1.64 -2.98 1.24
N GLN A 342 -1.97 -4.18 1.73
CA GLN A 342 -2.42 -4.39 3.10
C GLN A 342 -1.35 -4.02 4.12
N GLY A 343 -0.10 -4.45 3.90
CA GLY A 343 1.02 -4.04 4.74
C GLY A 343 1.17 -2.52 4.79
N PHE A 344 1.13 -1.85 3.64
CA PHE A 344 1.19 -0.39 3.59
C PHE A 344 -0.04 0.29 4.24
N PHE A 345 -1.25 -0.28 4.09
CA PHE A 345 -2.47 0.29 4.68
C PHE A 345 -2.46 0.16 6.20
N GLN A 346 -1.84 -0.88 6.75
CA GLN A 346 -1.75 -1.11 8.20
C GLN A 346 -0.64 -0.28 8.84
N SER A 347 0.57 -0.26 8.28
CA SER A 347 1.74 0.33 8.91
C SER A 347 2.23 1.64 8.29
N GLY A 348 1.69 2.06 7.15
CA GLY A 348 2.30 3.10 6.32
C GLY A 348 3.62 2.62 5.71
N ALA A 349 4.45 3.56 5.25
CA ALA A 349 5.77 3.24 4.70
C ALA A 349 6.78 2.97 5.81
N THR A 350 7.48 1.85 5.74
CA THR A 350 8.44 1.43 6.77
C THR A 350 9.85 1.97 6.52
N GLU A 351 10.26 2.03 5.25
CA GLU A 351 11.58 2.48 4.85
C GLU A 351 11.53 3.16 3.48
N LEU A 352 12.49 4.04 3.24
CA LEU A 352 12.71 4.65 1.93
C LEU A 352 13.65 3.78 1.10
N ASP A 353 13.42 3.72 -0.20
CA ASP A 353 14.27 2.97 -1.11
C ASP A 353 15.65 3.64 -1.26
N ASP A 354 16.72 2.93 -0.88
CA ASP A 354 18.12 3.39 -0.96
C ASP A 354 18.76 3.17 -2.34
N GLY A 355 17.98 2.70 -3.32
CA GLY A 355 18.42 2.40 -4.68
C GLY A 355 19.20 1.10 -4.82
N LYS A 356 19.33 0.26 -3.77
CA LYS A 356 19.88 -1.08 -3.92
C LYS A 356 18.88 -1.99 -4.61
N GLN A 357 19.37 -2.93 -5.42
CA GLN A 357 18.52 -3.96 -6.00
C GLN A 357 18.01 -4.86 -4.88
N LYS A 358 16.78 -4.63 -4.41
CA LYS A 358 16.06 -5.63 -3.62
C LYS A 358 15.71 -6.78 -4.54
N THR A 359 16.19 -7.98 -4.23
CA THR A 359 15.73 -9.21 -4.87
C THR A 359 14.27 -9.41 -4.48
N ARG A 360 13.36 -9.06 -5.39
CA ARG A 360 11.94 -9.34 -5.19
C ARG A 360 11.78 -10.86 -5.22
N LYS A 361 11.53 -11.48 -4.07
CA LYS A 361 11.18 -12.90 -4.02
C LYS A 361 9.95 -13.08 -4.92
N LYS A 362 10.06 -13.96 -5.91
CA LYS A 362 8.90 -14.38 -6.71
C LYS A 362 7.95 -15.06 -5.73
N LYS A 363 6.78 -14.49 -5.49
CA LYS A 363 5.74 -15.15 -4.71
C LYS A 363 5.22 -16.31 -5.55
N ASN A 364 5.13 -17.51 -4.99
CA ASN A 364 4.49 -18.61 -5.70
C ASN A 364 2.98 -18.35 -5.74
N PRO A 365 2.28 -18.65 -6.85
CA PRO A 365 0.82 -18.51 -6.92
C PRO A 365 0.09 -19.24 -5.79
N GLU A 366 0.60 -20.42 -5.42
CA GLU A 366 0.10 -21.23 -4.29
C GLU A 366 0.13 -20.46 -2.95
N ASP A 367 1.19 -19.68 -2.69
CA ASP A 367 1.31 -18.87 -1.45
C ASP A 367 0.25 -17.76 -1.37
N ILE A 368 -0.27 -17.30 -2.51
CA ILE A 368 -1.26 -16.23 -2.60
C ILE A 368 -2.67 -16.82 -2.43
N GLU A 369 -2.96 -17.94 -3.10
CA GLU A 369 -4.24 -18.68 -3.00
C GLU A 369 -4.47 -19.28 -1.60
N ASP A 370 -3.41 -19.53 -0.84
CA ASP A 370 -3.51 -19.93 0.56
C ASP A 370 -3.93 -18.79 1.49
N LYS A 371 -3.61 -17.54 1.14
CA LYS A 371 -3.92 -16.36 1.95
C LYS A 371 -5.19 -15.65 1.54
N TYR A 372 -5.51 -15.65 0.25
CA TYR A 372 -6.61 -14.89 -0.32
C TYR A 372 -7.44 -15.78 -1.23
N MET A 373 -8.76 -15.54 -1.25
CA MET A 373 -9.69 -16.30 -2.08
C MET A 373 -10.81 -15.42 -2.62
N THR A 374 -11.32 -15.81 -3.78
CA THR A 374 -12.51 -15.21 -4.38
C THR A 374 -13.73 -16.06 -4.06
N CYS A 375 -14.76 -15.44 -3.50
CA CYS A 375 -16.00 -16.14 -3.18
C CYS A 375 -16.70 -16.64 -4.45
N PRO A 376 -17.07 -17.93 -4.58
CA PRO A 376 -17.75 -18.45 -5.76
C PRO A 376 -19.19 -17.94 -5.87
N THR A 377 -19.81 -17.53 -4.76
CA THR A 377 -21.19 -17.01 -4.74
C THR A 377 -21.26 -15.53 -5.06
N CYS A 378 -20.48 -14.71 -4.37
CA CYS A 378 -20.57 -13.25 -4.51
C CYS A 378 -19.39 -12.61 -5.23
N LYS A 379 -18.38 -13.38 -5.68
CA LYS A 379 -17.15 -12.90 -6.34
C LYS A 379 -16.27 -11.93 -5.53
N ALA A 380 -16.60 -11.68 -4.26
CA ALA A 380 -15.78 -10.83 -3.40
C ALA A 380 -14.43 -11.49 -3.11
N LEU A 381 -13.36 -10.72 -3.27
CA LEU A 381 -11.99 -11.10 -2.91
C LEU A 381 -11.75 -10.78 -1.43
N HIS A 382 -11.34 -11.77 -0.66
CA HIS A 382 -11.07 -11.61 0.78
C HIS A 382 -9.97 -12.56 1.27
N ALA A 383 -9.48 -12.32 2.49
CA ALA A 383 -8.56 -13.25 3.14
C ALA A 383 -9.22 -14.62 3.34
N ALA A 384 -8.44 -15.70 3.20
CA ALA A 384 -8.93 -17.06 3.37
C ALA A 384 -9.61 -17.21 4.73
N SER A 385 -10.87 -17.66 4.71
CA SER A 385 -11.76 -17.72 5.87
C SER A 385 -12.71 -18.91 5.71
N PRO A 386 -13.18 -19.56 6.80
CA PRO A 386 -14.19 -20.60 6.71
C PRO A 386 -15.53 -20.13 6.14
N PHE A 387 -15.82 -18.84 6.25
CA PHE A 387 -17.02 -18.20 5.71
C PHE A 387 -16.66 -16.92 4.95
N CYS A 388 -17.42 -16.61 3.90
CA CYS A 388 -17.28 -15.36 3.18
C CYS A 388 -17.74 -14.20 4.09
N PRO A 389 -16.87 -13.22 4.40
CA PRO A 389 -17.23 -12.09 5.26
C PRO A 389 -18.27 -11.17 4.61
N ASN A 390 -18.50 -11.32 3.30
CA ASN A 390 -19.49 -10.55 2.57
C ASN A 390 -20.87 -11.21 2.57
N CYS A 391 -20.99 -12.41 2.00
CA CYS A 391 -22.29 -13.05 1.77
C CYS A 391 -22.60 -14.23 2.70
N GLY A 392 -21.67 -14.61 3.58
CA GLY A 392 -21.84 -15.74 4.50
C GLY A 392 -21.66 -17.12 3.86
N HIS A 393 -21.26 -17.22 2.58
CA HIS A 393 -20.97 -18.50 1.94
C HIS A 393 -19.98 -19.32 2.76
N GLU A 394 -20.38 -20.53 3.16
CA GLU A 394 -19.52 -21.47 3.87
C GLU A 394 -18.63 -22.20 2.88
N TYR A 395 -17.32 -22.10 3.08
CA TYR A 395 -16.38 -22.84 2.26
C TYR A 395 -16.27 -24.27 2.74
N PRO A 396 -16.22 -25.26 1.84
CA PRO A 396 -15.94 -26.63 2.23
C PRO A 396 -14.65 -26.61 3.05
N LYS A 397 -14.69 -27.15 4.27
CA LYS A 397 -13.49 -27.31 5.10
C LYS A 397 -12.44 -27.92 4.18
N ARG A 398 -11.33 -27.20 3.95
CA ARG A 398 -10.17 -27.78 3.26
C ARG A 398 -9.93 -29.08 4.00
N LYS A 399 -10.26 -30.22 3.39
CA LYS A 399 -9.75 -31.49 3.87
C LYS A 399 -8.26 -31.26 3.75
N SER A 400 -7.60 -31.12 4.88
CA SER A 400 -6.17 -31.28 4.89
C SER A 400 -5.95 -32.69 4.35
N ASP A 401 -5.70 -32.80 3.05
CA ASP A 401 -5.10 -33.99 2.45
C ASP A 401 -3.63 -34.14 2.90
N VAL A 402 -3.29 -33.53 4.04
CA VAL A 402 -2.43 -34.18 5.04
C VAL A 402 -3.15 -35.44 5.50
N VAL A 403 -3.11 -36.47 4.65
CA VAL A 403 -2.91 -37.82 5.16
C VAL A 403 -1.66 -37.69 6.02
N HIS A 404 -1.83 -37.62 7.35
CA HIS A 404 -0.77 -37.78 8.32
C HIS A 404 -0.17 -39.18 8.09
N ARG A 405 0.68 -39.33 7.08
CA ARG A 405 1.72 -40.34 7.14
C ARG A 405 2.73 -39.75 8.10
N ALA A 406 2.92 -40.40 9.24
CA ALA A 406 3.99 -40.09 10.17
C ALA A 406 5.29 -39.96 9.34
N GLY A 407 5.69 -38.72 9.08
CA GLY A 407 6.96 -38.42 8.44
C GLY A 407 8.05 -38.96 9.34
N THR A 408 9.06 -39.58 8.77
CA THR A 408 10.16 -40.06 9.59
C THR A 408 10.86 -38.85 10.22
N LEU A 409 11.40 -38.98 11.44
CA LEU A 409 12.16 -37.93 12.14
C LEU A 409 13.22 -37.23 11.26
N GLN A 410 13.73 -37.92 10.23
CA GLN A 410 14.66 -37.35 9.26
C GLN A 410 14.01 -36.28 8.35
N GLU A 411 12.78 -36.49 7.89
CA GLU A 411 12.06 -35.54 7.03
C GLU A 411 11.68 -34.27 7.80
N LEU A 412 11.22 -34.42 9.05
CA LEU A 412 10.91 -33.28 9.93
C LEU A 412 12.14 -32.41 10.21
N ILE A 413 13.32 -33.01 10.42
CA ILE A 413 14.57 -32.26 10.62
C ILE A 413 15.01 -31.57 9.31
N ALA A 414 14.81 -32.20 8.16
CA ALA A 414 15.19 -31.64 6.86
C ALA A 414 14.34 -30.43 6.45
N SER A 415 13.05 -30.39 6.84
CA SER A 415 12.14 -29.28 6.54
C SER A 415 12.56 -27.95 7.20
N GLY A 416 13.28 -28.00 8.33
CA GLY A 416 13.64 -26.81 9.10
C GLY A 416 12.44 -26.03 9.70
N ALA A 417 11.21 -26.55 9.58
CA ALA A 417 9.99 -25.89 10.04
C ALA A 417 9.90 -25.94 11.57
N ARG A 418 10.39 -24.90 12.24
CA ARG A 418 10.46 -24.81 13.71
C ARG A 418 9.10 -25.03 14.41
N GLN A 419 8.01 -24.60 13.77
CA GLN A 419 6.66 -24.74 14.31
C GLN A 419 6.20 -26.19 14.28
N GLU A 420 6.36 -26.88 13.15
CA GLU A 420 6.04 -28.31 12.99
C GLU A 420 6.87 -29.18 13.94
N LEU A 421 8.19 -28.92 14.02
CA LEU A 421 9.07 -29.58 14.98
C LEU A 421 8.62 -29.39 16.43
N THR A 422 8.13 -28.20 16.79
CA THR A 422 7.61 -27.97 18.15
C THR A 422 6.26 -28.67 18.36
N VAL A 423 5.43 -28.83 17.34
CA VAL A 423 4.12 -29.48 17.50
C VAL A 423 4.27 -31.00 17.60
N GLU A 424 5.14 -31.61 16.79
CA GLU A 424 5.21 -33.07 16.68
C GLU A 424 6.27 -33.73 17.57
N LEU A 425 7.45 -33.11 17.70
CA LEU A 425 8.58 -33.70 18.42
C LEU A 425 8.61 -33.29 19.91
N TRP A 426 8.24 -32.05 20.24
CA TRP A 426 8.33 -31.54 21.61
C TRP A 426 7.46 -32.33 22.60
N PRO A 427 6.16 -32.64 22.33
CA PRO A 427 5.34 -33.44 23.24
C PRO A 427 5.90 -34.84 23.51
N GLN A 428 6.55 -35.46 22.52
CA GLN A 428 7.20 -36.77 22.66
C GLN A 428 8.45 -36.69 23.55
N ILE A 429 9.25 -35.63 23.42
CA ILE A 429 10.41 -35.39 24.29
C ILE A 429 9.98 -35.08 25.73
N VAL A 430 8.91 -34.30 25.91
CA VAL A 430 8.31 -34.02 27.22
C VAL A 430 7.84 -35.32 27.88
N ARG A 431 7.10 -36.17 27.15
CA ARG A 431 6.69 -37.50 27.61
C ARG A 431 7.88 -38.36 28.02
N TYR A 432 8.92 -38.46 27.18
CA TYR A 432 10.12 -39.23 27.49
C TYR A 432 10.84 -38.71 28.74
N ALA A 433 10.92 -37.39 28.91
CA ALA A 433 11.54 -36.76 30.07
C ALA A 433 10.79 -37.10 31.36
N LEU A 434 9.45 -37.02 31.34
CA LEU A 434 8.60 -37.36 32.48
C LEU A 434 8.67 -38.85 32.86
N LEU A 435 8.86 -39.74 31.88
CA LEU A 435 8.99 -41.19 32.14
C LEU A 435 10.36 -41.61 32.68
N HIS A 436 11.41 -40.81 32.49
CA HIS A 436 12.80 -41.26 32.70
C HIS A 436 13.67 -40.30 33.53
N LYS A 437 13.12 -39.19 34.03
CA LYS A 437 13.82 -38.20 34.86
C LYS A 437 12.94 -37.75 36.01
N ASP A 438 13.58 -37.42 37.13
CA ASP A 438 12.92 -36.76 38.25
C ASP A 438 12.31 -35.42 37.81
N ALA A 439 11.20 -35.02 38.42
CA ALA A 439 10.49 -33.78 38.09
C ALA A 439 11.40 -32.54 38.06
N ALA A 440 12.36 -32.45 39.00
CA ALA A 440 13.33 -31.36 39.07
C ALA A 440 14.35 -31.31 37.91
N LYS A 441 14.51 -32.41 37.17
CA LYS A 441 15.48 -32.55 36.06
C LYS A 441 14.81 -32.74 34.69
N ALA A 442 13.52 -33.06 34.67
CA ALA A 442 12.77 -33.37 33.45
C ALA A 442 12.74 -32.21 32.46
N GLU A 443 12.46 -30.99 32.92
CA GLU A 443 12.44 -29.79 32.07
C GLU A 443 13.80 -29.54 31.39
N LYS A 444 14.87 -29.50 32.19
CA LYS A 444 16.24 -29.27 31.68
C LYS A 444 16.66 -30.36 30.69
N PHE A 445 16.29 -31.61 30.98
CA PHE A 445 16.57 -32.74 30.09
C PHE A 445 15.81 -32.62 28.77
N ALA A 446 14.51 -32.32 28.81
CA ALA A 446 13.69 -32.16 27.61
C ALA A 446 14.22 -31.05 26.71
N LEU A 447 14.49 -29.88 27.29
CA LEU A 447 15.06 -28.73 26.58
C LEU A 447 16.40 -29.08 25.90
N ALA A 448 17.29 -29.79 26.61
CA ALA A 448 18.57 -30.22 26.05
C ALA A 448 18.40 -31.23 24.90
N MET A 449 17.47 -32.19 25.03
CA MET A 449 17.21 -33.18 23.98
C MET A 449 16.62 -32.53 22.73
N PHE A 450 15.64 -31.63 22.87
CA PHE A 450 15.04 -30.95 21.74
C PHE A 450 16.09 -30.13 20.97
N ARG A 451 16.94 -29.39 21.69
CA ARG A 451 18.03 -28.63 21.08
C ARG A 451 19.08 -29.52 20.40
N ASN A 452 19.43 -30.65 21.00
CA ASN A 452 20.39 -31.59 20.39
C ASN A 452 19.84 -32.29 19.13
N ILE A 453 18.52 -32.43 19.01
CA ILE A 453 17.88 -33.06 17.85
C ILE A 453 17.64 -32.03 16.73
N THR A 454 17.18 -30.82 17.08
CA THR A 454 16.69 -29.82 16.10
C THR A 454 17.62 -28.62 15.89
N GLY A 455 18.62 -28.42 16.76
CA GLY A 455 19.47 -27.23 16.76
C GLY A 455 18.81 -25.96 17.33
N THR A 456 17.51 -25.97 17.64
CA THR A 456 16.76 -24.81 18.13
C THR A 456 16.06 -25.09 19.47
N TRP A 457 15.47 -24.06 20.08
CA TRP A 457 14.65 -24.20 21.27
C TRP A 457 13.16 -24.34 20.90
N PRO A 458 12.37 -25.14 21.66
CA PRO A 458 10.94 -25.30 21.41
C PRO A 458 10.21 -23.96 21.61
N LEU A 459 9.11 -23.77 20.88
CA LEU A 459 8.25 -22.57 21.04
C LEU A 459 7.31 -22.68 22.25
N LYS A 460 6.96 -23.89 22.68
CA LYS A 460 6.10 -24.15 23.85
C LYS A 460 6.96 -24.42 25.10
N LYS A 461 6.51 -23.94 26.26
CA LYS A 461 7.14 -24.24 27.56
C LYS A 461 6.83 -25.67 27.99
N PHE A 462 7.70 -26.24 28.83
CA PHE A 462 7.58 -27.62 29.29
C PHE A 462 6.25 -27.87 30.05
N TYR A 463 5.91 -27.00 31.00
CA TYR A 463 4.70 -27.14 31.81
C TYR A 463 3.39 -26.82 31.06
N ASP A 464 3.49 -26.10 29.94
CA ASP A 464 2.34 -25.73 29.09
C ASP A 464 2.13 -26.72 27.94
N THR A 465 2.89 -27.82 27.91
CA THR A 465 2.85 -28.83 26.86
C THR A 465 2.18 -30.10 27.37
N GLU A 466 1.05 -30.46 26.76
CA GLU A 466 0.45 -31.78 26.99
C GLU A 466 1.37 -32.87 26.41
N PRO A 467 1.84 -33.85 27.22
CA PRO A 467 2.73 -34.90 26.75
C PRO A 467 2.04 -35.77 25.69
N ALA A 468 2.80 -36.21 24.67
CA ALA A 468 2.27 -37.15 23.68
C ALA A 468 1.82 -38.47 24.37
N PRO A 469 0.79 -39.15 23.83
CA PRO A 469 0.30 -40.41 24.39
C PRO A 469 1.41 -41.48 24.41
N GLU A 470 2.23 -41.51 23.38
CA GLU A 470 3.37 -42.42 23.24
C GLU A 470 4.62 -41.71 22.66
N VAL A 471 5.79 -42.31 22.91
CA VAL A 471 7.05 -41.88 22.28
C VAL A 471 7.33 -42.84 21.13
N THR A 472 7.41 -42.32 19.92
CA THR A 472 7.72 -43.16 18.75
C THR A 472 9.10 -43.81 18.88
N ASP A 473 9.23 -45.03 18.34
CA ASP A 473 10.49 -45.79 18.34
C ASP A 473 11.68 -44.98 17.80
N GLN A 474 11.44 -44.17 16.77
CA GLN A 474 12.47 -43.34 16.15
C GLN A 474 12.99 -42.24 17.08
N VAL A 475 12.07 -41.54 17.77
CA VAL A 475 12.42 -40.52 18.77
C VAL A 475 13.12 -41.17 19.97
N GLY A 476 12.59 -42.30 20.46
CA GLY A 476 13.19 -43.06 21.56
C GLY A 476 14.62 -43.52 21.26
N ARG A 477 14.86 -44.10 20.07
CA ARG A 477 16.20 -44.50 19.60
C ARG A 477 17.14 -43.30 19.49
N LYS A 478 16.68 -42.17 18.97
CA LYS A 478 17.50 -40.95 18.84
C LYS A 478 17.92 -40.40 20.21
N ILE A 479 17.00 -40.31 21.17
CA ILE A 479 17.30 -39.86 22.53
C ILE A 479 18.28 -40.82 23.20
N LYS A 480 18.08 -42.14 23.07
CA LYS A 480 18.99 -43.15 23.62
C LYS A 480 20.39 -43.05 23.02
N HIS A 481 20.50 -42.83 21.71
CA HIS A 481 21.77 -42.60 21.02
C HIS A 481 22.49 -41.34 21.55
N LEU A 482 21.78 -40.23 21.74
CA LEU A 482 22.34 -39.00 22.29
C LEU A 482 22.84 -39.20 23.74
N ASN A 483 22.08 -39.92 24.55
CA ASN A 483 22.49 -40.25 25.92
C ASN A 483 23.76 -41.13 25.96
N ILE A 484 23.85 -42.15 25.10
CA ILE A 484 25.05 -43.00 24.98
C ILE A 484 26.26 -42.15 24.55
N ARG A 485 26.08 -41.27 23.55
CA ARG A 485 27.13 -40.37 23.08
C ARG A 485 27.63 -39.45 24.21
N TYR A 486 26.71 -38.89 24.99
CA TYR A 486 27.05 -38.05 26.15
C TYR A 486 27.81 -38.84 27.23
N ALA A 487 27.35 -40.05 27.57
CA ALA A 487 28.02 -40.91 28.55
C ALA A 487 29.45 -41.26 28.13
N LYS A 488 29.66 -41.65 26.86
CA LYS A 488 30.99 -41.91 26.30
C LYS A 488 31.88 -40.67 26.31
N ALA A 489 31.33 -39.49 25.98
CA ALA A 489 32.07 -38.23 26.03
C ALA A 489 32.51 -37.89 27.46
N MET A 490 31.66 -38.12 28.46
CA MET A 490 31.99 -37.91 29.88
C MET A 490 33.03 -38.91 30.41
N GLN A 491 32.99 -40.17 29.97
CA GLN A 491 34.04 -41.16 30.30
C GLN A 491 35.39 -40.75 29.73
N LYS A 492 35.45 -40.32 28.46
CA LYS A 492 36.68 -39.82 27.83
C LYS A 492 37.24 -38.59 28.54
N ARG A 493 36.37 -37.70 29.01
CA ARG A 493 36.73 -36.50 29.79
C ARG A 493 37.18 -36.77 31.22
N ARG A 494 36.90 -37.95 31.77
CA ARG A 494 37.37 -38.39 33.09
C ARG A 494 38.66 -39.21 33.00
N ALA A 495 38.99 -39.74 31.83
CA ALA A 495 40.19 -40.49 31.53
C ALA A 495 41.34 -39.64 30.95
N ALA A 496 41.04 -38.38 30.61
CA ALA A 496 41.99 -37.33 30.26
C ALA A 496 42.00 -36.30 31.40
#